data_AF-A0A7V6W3W3-F1
#
_entry.id   AF-A0A7V6W3W3-F1
#
_cell.length_a   1.000
_cell.length_b   1.000
_cell.length_c   1.000
_cell.angle_alpha   90.00
_cell.angle_beta   90.00
_cell.angle_gamma   90.00
#
_symmetry.space_group_name_H-M   'P 1'
#
loop_
_entity.id
_entity.type
_entity.pdbx_description
1 polymer ?
#
loop_
_entity_poly.entity_id
_entity_poly.type
_entity_poly.pdbx_seq_one_letter_code
_entity_poly.pdbx_strand_id
1 'polypeptide(L)'
;MKLDQKLLRIMAIIAGVFIIIVLVVVIITTINKNKKLERHEFEERVENLARVYYRNNEDKLPDIGDTVSIPLQHFIDNKSLRHNVLKTGETCYGEVEVTNNNGYYLVLPNITCDEEKPIRLHELLTKEENIVTSSHGLYKYNDTYIYRGEVWNNYIAFADKIWAILRINADGTIRMMDTEKNIRTVWDNRFNLTEQKASGINDFIQGDINSRIKDTLEWYYYDDNYLTHEEKAYLVPQDLCVGKRSLSDYGSDGSIECSEIIPDQMLGLIQANEFMLASLDEHCYYPYSAPCTNYNYLSSVANSTWSITADSTNTFKALRITGGITSTNCTNSVPIKMIAHLTNKAIYVSGTGTWNDPYVIK
;
A
#
# COMPACT_ATOMS: atom_id res chain seq x y z
N MET A 1 5.18 33.25 14.97
CA MET A 1 4.99 33.29 13.50
C MET A 1 3.53 33.66 13.26
N LYS A 2 3.22 34.87 12.77
CA LYS A 2 1.83 35.28 12.50
C LYS A 2 1.42 34.60 11.19
N LEU A 3 0.45 33.71 11.26
CA LEU A 3 -0.12 33.04 10.09
C LEU A 3 -0.71 34.08 9.13
N ASP A 4 -0.31 34.02 7.86
CA ASP A 4 -0.71 34.99 6.84
C ASP A 4 -2.24 35.00 6.67
N GLN A 5 -2.85 36.18 6.84
CA GLN A 5 -4.30 36.37 6.73
C GLN A 5 -4.84 36.00 5.33
N LYS A 6 -4.02 36.04 4.28
CA LYS A 6 -4.39 35.52 2.96
C LYS A 6 -4.49 33.99 2.96
N LEU A 7 -3.55 33.31 3.62
CA LEU A 7 -3.54 31.84 3.73
C LEU A 7 -4.75 31.35 4.54
N LEU A 8 -5.08 32.04 5.64
CA LEU A 8 -6.28 31.75 6.44
C LEU A 8 -7.59 31.94 5.66
N ARG A 9 -7.67 32.96 4.79
CA ARG A 9 -8.85 33.16 3.91
C ARG A 9 -8.96 32.09 2.83
N ILE A 10 -7.84 31.66 2.25
CA ILE A 10 -7.82 30.60 1.24
C ILE A 10 -8.18 29.24 1.88
N MET A 11 -7.65 28.93 3.05
CA MET A 11 -8.01 27.71 3.79
C MET A 11 -9.49 27.71 4.23
N ALA A 12 -10.03 28.86 4.64
CA ALA A 12 -11.45 28.99 4.96
C ALA A 12 -12.35 28.85 3.72
N ILE A 13 -11.90 29.30 2.54
CA ILE A 13 -12.62 29.13 1.27
C ILE A 13 -12.56 27.67 0.82
N ILE A 14 -11.42 26.99 0.93
CA ILE A 14 -11.27 25.58 0.56
C ILE A 14 -12.09 24.68 1.50
N ALA A 15 -12.00 24.89 2.82
CA ALA A 15 -12.84 24.19 3.78
C ALA A 15 -14.33 24.49 3.56
N GLY A 16 -14.68 25.75 3.23
CA GLY A 16 -16.04 26.15 2.89
C GLY A 16 -16.58 25.49 1.61
N VAL A 17 -15.76 25.40 0.56
CA VAL A 17 -16.14 24.74 -0.71
C VAL A 17 -16.27 23.23 -0.52
N PHE A 18 -15.39 22.60 0.26
CA PHE A 18 -15.49 21.17 0.60
C PHE A 18 -16.76 20.89 1.43
N ILE A 19 -17.06 21.73 2.43
CA ILE A 19 -18.29 21.63 3.23
C ILE A 19 -19.54 21.85 2.36
N ILE A 20 -19.50 22.77 1.38
CA ILE A 20 -20.62 23.01 0.46
C ILE A 20 -20.81 21.83 -0.51
N ILE A 21 -19.74 21.22 -1.03
CA ILE A 21 -19.83 20.03 -1.89
C ILE A 21 -20.40 18.84 -1.10
N VAL A 22 -19.92 18.62 0.13
CA VAL A 22 -20.46 17.59 1.03
C VAL A 22 -21.92 17.87 1.39
N LEU A 23 -22.29 19.13 1.65
CA LEU A 23 -23.70 19.51 1.89
C LEU A 23 -24.57 19.33 0.65
N VAL A 24 -24.06 19.58 -0.55
CA VAL A 24 -24.77 19.32 -1.81
C VAL A 24 -24.94 17.82 -2.05
N VAL A 25 -23.94 16.99 -1.73
CA VAL A 25 -24.07 15.51 -1.74
C VAL A 25 -25.05 15.03 -0.67
N VAL A 26 -25.05 15.64 0.53
CA VAL A 26 -26.04 15.38 1.58
C VAL A 26 -27.45 15.80 1.13
N ILE A 27 -27.60 16.91 0.41
CA ILE A 27 -28.89 17.34 -0.15
C ILE A 27 -29.34 16.39 -1.27
N ILE A 28 -28.43 15.92 -2.15
CA ILE A 28 -28.73 14.93 -3.19
C ILE A 28 -29.16 13.58 -2.56
N THR A 29 -28.51 13.15 -1.48
CA THR A 29 -28.92 11.95 -0.73
C THR A 29 -30.22 12.15 0.06
N THR A 30 -30.58 13.39 0.41
CA THR A 30 -31.87 13.72 1.06
C THR A 30 -33.05 13.75 0.07
N ILE A 31 -32.81 13.90 -1.25
CA ILE A 31 -33.85 14.13 -2.26
C ILE A 31 -34.59 12.85 -2.74
N ASN A 32 -34.17 11.63 -2.39
CA ASN A 32 -34.92 10.42 -2.82
C ASN A 32 -35.13 9.37 -1.71
N LYS A 33 -35.95 9.71 -0.70
CA LYS A 33 -36.36 8.80 0.39
C LYS A 33 -37.21 7.59 -0.05
N ASN A 34 -37.59 7.50 -1.33
CA ASN A 34 -38.47 6.46 -1.88
C ASN A 34 -37.84 5.57 -2.96
N LYS A 35 -36.59 5.81 -3.38
CA LYS A 35 -35.95 5.01 -4.43
C LYS A 35 -35.26 3.79 -3.79
N LYS A 36 -35.59 2.58 -4.25
CA LYS A 36 -34.75 1.40 -3.97
C LYS A 36 -33.41 1.57 -4.69
N LEU A 37 -32.32 1.25 -4.01
CA LEU A 37 -30.95 1.53 -4.46
C LEU A 37 -30.37 0.33 -5.23
N GLU A 38 -29.51 0.62 -6.20
CA GLU A 38 -28.58 -0.39 -6.73
C GLU A 38 -27.54 -0.76 -5.63
N ARG A 39 -26.88 -1.91 -5.74
CA ARG A 39 -25.94 -2.39 -4.69
C ARG A 39 -24.87 -1.36 -4.32
N HIS A 40 -24.19 -0.77 -5.31
CA HIS A 40 -23.18 0.27 -5.08
C HIS A 40 -23.77 1.47 -4.32
N GLU A 41 -24.90 2.01 -4.78
CA GLU A 41 -25.60 3.13 -4.13
C GLU A 41 -26.00 2.79 -2.68
N PHE A 42 -26.41 1.53 -2.43
CA PHE A 42 -26.76 1.06 -1.10
C PHE A 42 -25.55 1.02 -0.18
N GLU A 43 -24.46 0.37 -0.59
CA GLU A 43 -23.27 0.24 0.24
C GLU A 43 -22.61 1.59 0.53
N GLU A 44 -22.52 2.50 -0.47
CA GLU A 44 -22.04 3.88 -0.29
C GLU A 44 -22.90 4.64 0.74
N ARG A 45 -24.22 4.43 0.72
CA ARG A 45 -25.12 5.05 1.70
C ARG A 45 -24.85 4.54 3.11
N VAL A 46 -24.69 3.23 3.30
CA VAL A 46 -24.45 2.65 4.64
C VAL A 46 -23.08 3.07 5.17
N GLU A 47 -22.06 3.13 4.32
CA GLU A 47 -20.75 3.68 4.66
C GLU A 47 -20.85 5.13 5.16
N ASN A 48 -21.56 5.99 4.43
CA ASN A 48 -21.80 7.37 4.84
C ASN A 48 -22.55 7.49 6.17
N LEU A 49 -23.51 6.60 6.43
CA LEU A 49 -24.21 6.55 7.72
C LEU A 49 -23.25 6.18 8.88
N ALA A 50 -22.31 5.26 8.65
CA ALA A 50 -21.28 4.94 9.65
C ALA A 50 -20.34 6.13 9.90
N ARG A 51 -19.91 6.84 8.84
CA ARG A 51 -19.10 8.07 8.97
C ARG A 51 -19.82 9.13 9.82
N VAL A 52 -21.12 9.35 9.58
CA VAL A 52 -21.93 10.29 10.37
C VAL A 52 -22.09 9.83 11.82
N TYR A 53 -22.26 8.52 12.05
CA TYR A 53 -22.35 7.96 13.40
C TYR A 53 -21.11 8.28 14.23
N TYR A 54 -19.91 7.92 13.73
CA TYR A 54 -18.67 8.10 14.48
C TYR A 54 -18.27 9.56 14.64
N ARG A 55 -18.61 10.44 13.69
CA ARG A 55 -18.44 11.89 13.88
C ARG A 55 -19.22 12.43 15.09
N ASN A 56 -20.34 11.80 15.44
CA ASN A 56 -21.16 12.19 16.59
C ASN A 56 -20.84 11.34 17.85
N ASN A 57 -19.94 10.37 17.74
CA ASN A 57 -19.57 9.43 18.80
C ASN A 57 -18.06 9.13 18.70
N GLU A 58 -17.23 10.18 18.74
CA GLU A 58 -15.77 10.06 18.57
C GLU A 58 -15.15 9.15 19.64
N ASP A 59 -15.76 9.09 20.84
CA ASP A 59 -15.39 8.21 21.95
C ASP A 59 -15.57 6.71 21.66
N LYS A 60 -16.24 6.37 20.55
CA LYS A 60 -16.47 4.98 20.11
C LYS A 60 -15.62 4.58 18.91
N LEU A 61 -14.79 5.49 18.39
CA LEU A 61 -13.84 5.16 17.33
C LEU A 61 -12.86 4.09 17.82
N PRO A 62 -12.37 3.21 16.93
CA PRO A 62 -11.39 2.20 17.30
C PRO A 62 -10.05 2.83 17.65
N ASP A 63 -9.35 2.24 18.61
CA ASP A 63 -7.95 2.53 18.89
C ASP A 63 -7.05 2.16 17.70
N ILE A 64 -5.82 2.66 17.66
CA ILE A 64 -4.88 2.41 16.55
C ILE A 64 -4.64 0.90 16.39
N GLY A 65 -4.83 0.40 15.17
CA GLY A 65 -4.73 -1.01 14.83
C GLY A 65 -6.02 -1.81 15.03
N ASP A 66 -7.00 -1.24 15.73
CA ASP A 66 -8.24 -1.93 16.07
C ASP A 66 -9.37 -1.68 15.05
N THR A 67 -10.40 -2.51 15.20
CA THR A 67 -11.61 -2.47 14.39
C THR A 67 -12.85 -2.54 15.26
N VAL A 68 -13.81 -1.69 14.95
CA VAL A 68 -15.18 -1.76 15.48
C VAL A 68 -16.16 -1.92 14.33
N SER A 69 -17.37 -2.37 14.62
CA SER A 69 -18.39 -2.60 13.59
C SER A 69 -19.75 -2.10 14.02
N ILE A 70 -20.50 -1.55 13.06
CA ILE A 70 -21.89 -1.13 13.25
C ILE A 70 -22.78 -2.09 12.45
N PRO A 71 -23.62 -2.91 13.10
CA PRO A 71 -24.56 -3.76 12.39
C PRO A 71 -25.50 -2.95 11.50
N LEU A 72 -25.81 -3.45 10.31
CA LEU A 72 -26.74 -2.79 9.38
C LEU A 72 -28.11 -2.50 10.04
N GLN A 73 -28.54 -3.39 10.93
CA GLN A 73 -29.79 -3.28 11.68
C GLN A 73 -29.85 -2.00 12.54
N HIS A 74 -28.71 -1.55 13.08
CA HIS A 74 -28.65 -0.30 13.88
C HIS A 74 -29.16 0.90 13.07
N PHE A 75 -28.84 0.98 11.77
CA PHE A 75 -29.30 2.06 10.90
C PHE A 75 -30.79 1.95 10.55
N ILE A 76 -31.35 0.74 10.57
CA ILE A 76 -32.78 0.51 10.34
C ILE A 76 -33.57 0.92 11.59
N ASP A 77 -33.13 0.47 12.76
CA ASP A 77 -33.78 0.72 14.04
C ASP A 77 -33.82 2.21 14.39
N ASN A 78 -32.72 2.92 14.11
CA ASN A 78 -32.64 4.36 14.30
C ASN A 78 -33.28 5.18 13.17
N LYS A 79 -33.88 4.51 12.17
CA LYS A 79 -34.59 5.10 11.02
C LYS A 79 -33.72 5.94 10.07
N SER A 80 -32.40 5.82 10.12
CA SER A 80 -31.48 6.46 9.16
C SER A 80 -31.40 5.71 7.83
N LEU A 81 -31.66 4.40 7.86
CA LEU A 81 -31.89 3.53 6.72
C LEU A 81 -33.32 2.98 6.77
N ARG A 82 -34.07 3.03 5.67
CA ARG A 82 -35.48 2.64 5.67
C ARG A 82 -35.69 1.12 5.60
N HIS A 83 -34.97 0.48 4.70
CA HIS A 83 -34.97 -0.96 4.49
C HIS A 83 -33.62 -1.39 3.92
N ASN A 84 -33.31 -2.67 4.06
CA ASN A 84 -32.13 -3.34 3.54
C ASN A 84 -32.38 -4.04 2.19
N VAL A 85 -33.49 -3.76 1.52
CA VAL A 85 -33.83 -4.39 0.22
C VAL A 85 -33.32 -3.53 -0.95
N LEU A 86 -32.59 -4.14 -1.87
CA LEU A 86 -32.12 -3.52 -3.11
C LEU A 86 -33.26 -3.34 -4.13
N LYS A 87 -32.98 -2.59 -5.20
CA LYS A 87 -33.93 -2.39 -6.32
C LYS A 87 -34.32 -3.69 -7.02
N THR A 88 -33.37 -4.62 -7.11
CA THR A 88 -33.51 -6.00 -7.62
C THR A 88 -34.43 -6.87 -6.77
N GLY A 89 -34.65 -6.52 -5.50
CA GLY A 89 -35.47 -7.29 -4.55
C GLY A 89 -34.65 -8.10 -3.54
N GLU A 90 -33.34 -8.17 -3.72
CA GLU A 90 -32.40 -8.85 -2.82
C GLU A 90 -32.36 -8.17 -1.45
N THR A 91 -32.25 -8.96 -0.38
CA THR A 91 -32.20 -8.46 0.99
C THR A 91 -30.78 -8.50 1.52
N CYS A 92 -30.29 -7.36 2.00
CA CYS A 92 -28.92 -7.20 2.48
C CYS A 92 -28.80 -7.30 4.01
N TYR A 93 -27.70 -7.84 4.49
CA TYR A 93 -27.37 -7.98 5.90
C TYR A 93 -25.85 -7.90 6.10
N GLY A 94 -25.42 -7.70 7.34
CA GLY A 94 -24.00 -7.54 7.69
C GLY A 94 -23.77 -6.27 8.50
N GLU A 95 -22.60 -5.69 8.32
CA GLU A 95 -22.13 -4.57 9.14
C GLU A 95 -21.21 -3.64 8.35
N VAL A 96 -20.96 -2.46 8.93
CA VAL A 96 -19.89 -1.57 8.46
C VAL A 96 -18.73 -1.66 9.43
N GLU A 97 -17.58 -2.07 8.93
CA GLU A 97 -16.33 -2.11 9.67
C GLU A 97 -15.67 -0.74 9.62
N VAL A 98 -15.20 -0.27 10.77
CA VAL A 98 -14.35 0.92 10.88
C VAL A 98 -13.05 0.50 11.52
N THR A 99 -11.95 0.76 10.83
CA THR A 99 -10.58 0.38 11.25
C THR A 99 -9.73 1.63 11.37
N ASN A 100 -8.94 1.74 12.44
CA ASN A 100 -8.01 2.87 12.61
C ASN A 100 -6.60 2.44 12.18
N ASN A 101 -6.22 2.81 10.97
CA ASN A 101 -4.90 2.57 10.43
C ASN A 101 -4.02 3.80 10.68
N ASN A 102 -3.34 3.81 11.83
CA ASN A 102 -2.40 4.85 12.23
C ASN A 102 -2.98 6.28 12.21
N GLY A 103 -4.18 6.45 12.75
CA GLY A 103 -4.91 7.72 12.79
C GLY A 103 -5.81 7.99 11.58
N TYR A 104 -5.76 7.12 10.55
CA TYR A 104 -6.62 7.21 9.37
C TYR A 104 -7.70 6.13 9.41
N TYR A 105 -8.97 6.53 9.28
CA TYR A 105 -10.10 5.63 9.47
C TYR A 105 -10.62 5.05 8.16
N LEU A 106 -10.46 3.74 8.01
CA LEU A 106 -11.01 2.98 6.90
C LEU A 106 -12.41 2.50 7.26
N VAL A 107 -13.40 2.91 6.45
CA VAL A 107 -14.81 2.54 6.63
C VAL A 107 -15.21 1.67 5.46
N LEU A 108 -15.45 0.38 5.71
CA LEU A 108 -15.80 -0.59 4.67
C LEU A 108 -17.12 -1.29 5.00
N PRO A 109 -18.10 -1.26 4.08
CA PRO A 109 -19.32 -2.04 4.21
C PRO A 109 -19.04 -3.51 3.94
N ASN A 110 -19.16 -4.35 4.97
CA ASN A 110 -19.10 -5.81 4.87
C ASN A 110 -20.55 -6.35 4.79
N ILE A 111 -21.17 -6.14 3.62
CA ILE A 111 -22.59 -6.38 3.39
C ILE A 111 -22.78 -7.52 2.40
N THR A 112 -23.53 -8.53 2.83
CA THR A 112 -24.01 -9.63 1.99
C THR A 112 -25.42 -9.31 1.53
N CYS A 113 -25.72 -9.43 0.24
CA CYS A 113 -27.07 -9.31 -0.29
C CYS A 113 -27.47 -10.69 -0.86
N ASP A 114 -28.56 -11.25 -0.34
CA ASP A 114 -28.94 -12.65 -0.53
C ASP A 114 -27.77 -13.61 -0.20
N GLU A 115 -27.15 -14.23 -1.20
CA GLU A 115 -26.00 -15.15 -1.04
C GLU A 115 -24.66 -14.53 -1.46
N GLU A 116 -24.66 -13.32 -2.03
CA GLU A 116 -23.45 -12.69 -2.57
C GLU A 116 -22.66 -11.92 -1.50
N LYS A 117 -21.58 -12.54 -1.01
CA LYS A 117 -20.66 -11.96 -0.01
C LYS A 117 -19.59 -11.08 -0.67
N PRO A 118 -19.14 -10.01 0.02
CA PRO A 118 -17.95 -9.28 -0.42
C PRO A 118 -16.73 -10.19 -0.32
N ILE A 119 -15.84 -10.12 -1.31
CA ILE A 119 -14.61 -10.92 -1.36
C ILE A 119 -13.43 -10.00 -1.03
N ARG A 120 -12.60 -10.36 -0.04
CA ARG A 120 -11.38 -9.61 0.21
C ARG A 120 -10.37 -9.89 -0.89
N LEU A 121 -9.62 -8.87 -1.31
CA LEU A 121 -8.68 -9.01 -2.42
C LEU A 121 -7.64 -10.12 -2.13
N HIS A 122 -7.12 -10.19 -0.91
CA HIS A 122 -6.14 -11.22 -0.57
C HIS A 122 -6.71 -12.65 -0.66
N GLU A 123 -7.98 -12.85 -0.28
CA GLU A 123 -8.68 -14.13 -0.41
C GLU A 123 -8.88 -14.50 -1.88
N LEU A 124 -9.22 -13.54 -2.73
CA LEU A 124 -9.35 -13.75 -4.18
C LEU A 124 -8.01 -14.20 -4.78
N LEU A 125 -6.91 -13.52 -4.43
CA LEU A 125 -5.59 -13.79 -4.99
C LEU A 125 -5.04 -15.14 -4.55
N THR A 126 -5.33 -15.56 -3.32
CA THR A 126 -4.73 -16.75 -2.69
C THR A 126 -5.57 -18.02 -2.81
N LYS A 127 -6.63 -18.00 -3.64
CA LYS A 127 -7.37 -19.22 -3.98
C LYS A 127 -6.45 -20.28 -4.60
N GLU A 128 -6.74 -21.55 -4.32
CA GLU A 128 -5.87 -22.68 -4.68
C GLU A 128 -5.61 -22.76 -6.19
N GLU A 129 -6.61 -22.42 -7.01
CA GLU A 129 -6.49 -22.37 -8.47
C GLU A 129 -5.50 -21.32 -9.00
N ASN A 130 -5.16 -20.31 -8.20
CA ASN A 130 -4.21 -19.26 -8.58
C ASN A 130 -2.76 -19.58 -8.18
N ILE A 131 -2.54 -20.64 -7.40
CA ILE A 131 -1.22 -21.00 -6.86
C ILE A 131 -0.52 -21.95 -7.84
N VAL A 132 0.69 -21.59 -8.23
CA VAL A 132 1.54 -22.40 -9.12
C VAL A 132 2.77 -22.94 -8.38
N THR A 133 3.35 -24.04 -8.89
CA THR A 133 4.53 -24.69 -8.31
C THR A 133 5.74 -24.74 -9.23
N SER A 134 5.57 -24.49 -10.53
CA SER A 134 6.66 -24.61 -11.52
C SER A 134 6.50 -23.74 -12.77
N SER A 135 5.62 -22.72 -12.75
CA SER A 135 5.38 -21.79 -13.87
C SER A 135 5.43 -20.33 -13.40
N HIS A 136 5.27 -19.36 -14.30
CA HIS A 136 5.07 -17.96 -13.91
C HIS A 136 3.76 -17.82 -13.13
N GLY A 137 3.77 -17.09 -12.01
CA GLY A 137 2.56 -16.87 -11.21
C GLY A 137 2.83 -16.69 -9.72
N LEU A 138 1.80 -16.94 -8.92
CA LEU A 138 1.84 -16.80 -7.47
C LEU A 138 2.27 -18.13 -6.82
N TYR A 139 3.32 -18.08 -6.00
CA TYR A 139 3.83 -19.23 -5.27
C TYR A 139 3.47 -19.12 -3.80
N LYS A 140 3.10 -20.25 -3.18
CA LYS A 140 3.05 -20.34 -1.73
C LYS A 140 4.48 -20.52 -1.19
N TYR A 141 4.88 -19.67 -0.26
CA TYR A 141 6.18 -19.69 0.39
C TYR A 141 5.98 -19.57 1.90
N ASN A 142 6.07 -20.70 2.61
CA ASN A 142 5.64 -20.84 4.00
C ASN A 142 4.18 -20.37 4.17
N ASP A 143 3.95 -19.41 5.08
CA ASP A 143 2.64 -18.80 5.34
C ASP A 143 2.38 -17.56 4.47
N THR A 144 3.24 -17.27 3.49
CA THR A 144 3.12 -16.13 2.58
C THR A 144 2.93 -16.57 1.13
N TYR A 145 2.62 -15.61 0.26
CA TYR A 145 2.53 -15.83 -1.18
C TYR A 145 3.38 -14.81 -1.93
N ILE A 146 4.17 -15.24 -2.91
CA ILE A 146 5.13 -14.40 -3.63
C ILE A 146 4.95 -14.58 -5.14
N TYR A 147 4.88 -13.49 -5.88
CA TYR A 147 4.87 -13.54 -7.34
C TYR A 147 6.26 -13.82 -7.90
N ARG A 148 6.37 -14.80 -8.80
CA ARG A 148 7.63 -15.20 -9.46
C ARG A 148 7.41 -15.44 -10.94
N GLY A 149 8.43 -15.24 -11.77
CA GLY A 149 8.32 -15.38 -13.21
C GLY A 149 8.02 -14.08 -13.94
N GLU A 150 7.65 -14.18 -15.21
CA GLU A 150 7.17 -13.08 -16.06
C GLU A 150 5.66 -12.89 -15.85
N VAL A 151 5.29 -12.44 -14.66
CA VAL A 151 3.91 -12.18 -14.27
C VAL A 151 3.42 -10.87 -14.89
N TRP A 152 2.19 -10.88 -15.40
CA TRP A 152 1.55 -9.72 -16.04
C TRP A 152 0.17 -9.36 -15.45
N ASN A 153 -0.32 -10.17 -14.52
CA ASN A 153 -1.65 -10.05 -13.90
C ASN A 153 -1.57 -9.81 -12.37
N ASN A 154 -0.58 -9.06 -11.91
CA ASN A 154 -0.35 -8.73 -10.50
C ASN A 154 -0.43 -7.23 -10.21
N TYR A 155 -1.32 -6.51 -10.88
CA TYR A 155 -1.47 -5.06 -10.73
C TYR A 155 -2.76 -4.67 -10.02
N ILE A 156 -2.68 -3.64 -9.18
CA ILE A 156 -3.82 -3.02 -8.49
C ILE A 156 -3.85 -1.52 -8.80
N ALA A 157 -5.03 -0.99 -9.06
CA ALA A 157 -5.29 0.44 -9.14
C ALA A 157 -5.61 0.98 -7.74
N PHE A 158 -4.78 1.89 -7.25
CA PHE A 158 -4.91 2.47 -5.92
C PHE A 158 -4.26 3.85 -5.88
N ALA A 159 -4.94 4.83 -5.26
CA ALA A 159 -4.46 6.21 -5.14
C ALA A 159 -4.08 6.85 -6.49
N ASP A 160 -4.97 6.71 -7.49
CA ASP A 160 -4.79 7.14 -8.88
C ASP A 160 -3.52 6.62 -9.57
N LYS A 161 -2.93 5.53 -9.03
CA LYS A 161 -1.70 4.91 -9.51
C LYS A 161 -1.92 3.42 -9.74
N ILE A 162 -1.05 2.84 -10.57
CA ILE A 162 -0.93 1.39 -10.70
C ILE A 162 0.22 0.92 -9.81
N TRP A 163 -0.07 -0.09 -9.00
CA TRP A 163 0.90 -0.76 -8.13
C TRP A 163 1.05 -2.22 -8.55
N ALA A 164 2.28 -2.74 -8.55
CA ALA A 164 2.57 -4.15 -8.75
C ALA A 164 2.60 -4.86 -7.40
N ILE A 165 1.81 -5.91 -7.24
CA ILE A 165 1.79 -6.78 -6.07
C ILE A 165 3.06 -7.62 -6.07
N LEU A 166 3.78 -7.58 -4.96
CA LEU A 166 4.99 -8.38 -4.76
C LEU A 166 4.69 -9.66 -3.99
N ARG A 167 3.97 -9.51 -2.87
CA ARG A 167 3.64 -10.61 -1.96
C ARG A 167 2.37 -10.34 -1.17
N ILE A 168 1.75 -11.42 -0.72
CA ILE A 168 0.70 -11.42 0.29
C ILE A 168 1.31 -12.00 1.56
N ASN A 169 1.28 -11.23 2.65
CA ASN A 169 1.83 -11.59 3.95
C ASN A 169 0.92 -12.62 4.66
N ALA A 170 1.43 -13.22 5.73
CA ALA A 170 0.69 -14.24 6.49
C ALA A 170 -0.60 -13.71 7.13
N ASP A 171 -0.64 -12.40 7.45
CA ASP A 171 -1.82 -11.71 7.96
C ASP A 171 -2.80 -11.26 6.86
N GLY A 172 -2.51 -11.58 5.59
CA GLY A 172 -3.31 -11.22 4.42
C GLY A 172 -3.04 -9.81 3.88
N THR A 173 -2.15 -9.02 4.50
CA THR A 173 -1.78 -7.70 3.98
C THR A 173 -0.98 -7.86 2.67
N ILE A 174 -1.16 -6.92 1.75
CA ILE A 174 -0.60 -7.02 0.40
C ILE A 174 0.52 -6.00 0.23
N ARG A 175 1.74 -6.49 0.05
CA ARG A 175 2.92 -5.66 -0.22
C ARG A 175 2.95 -5.31 -1.70
N MET A 176 2.92 -4.03 -2.02
CA MET A 176 2.80 -3.54 -3.39
C MET A 176 3.82 -2.43 -3.68
N MET A 177 4.31 -2.40 -4.93
CA MET A 177 5.29 -1.44 -5.42
C MET A 177 4.67 -0.49 -6.43
N ASP A 178 4.92 0.81 -6.30
CA ASP A 178 4.47 1.74 -7.33
C ASP A 178 5.13 1.44 -8.70
N THR A 179 4.40 1.74 -9.77
CA THR A 179 4.91 1.55 -11.13
C THR A 179 5.43 2.85 -11.75
N GLU A 180 5.23 3.99 -11.09
CA GLU A 180 5.66 5.30 -11.53
C GLU A 180 7.19 5.48 -11.49
N LYS A 181 7.71 6.49 -12.22
CA LYS A 181 9.16 6.75 -12.36
C LYS A 181 9.56 8.20 -12.06
N ASN A 182 8.63 8.97 -11.49
CA ASN A 182 8.73 10.44 -11.49
C ASN A 182 9.56 10.98 -10.32
N ILE A 183 9.80 10.15 -9.30
CA ILE A 183 10.47 10.57 -8.08
C ILE A 183 11.90 10.09 -8.11
N ARG A 184 12.84 11.03 -7.89
CA ARG A 184 14.26 10.73 -7.81
C ARG A 184 14.84 11.34 -6.55
N THR A 185 15.69 10.59 -5.86
CA THR A 185 16.40 11.08 -4.69
C THR A 185 17.77 10.42 -4.58
N VAL A 186 18.60 10.99 -3.73
CA VAL A 186 19.86 10.39 -3.31
C VAL A 186 19.58 9.46 -2.14
N TRP A 187 20.40 8.43 -1.94
CA TRP A 187 20.35 7.66 -0.71
C TRP A 187 20.70 8.55 0.49
N ASP A 188 21.86 9.20 0.37
CA ASP A 188 22.35 10.24 1.26
C ASP A 188 23.48 11.01 0.55
N ASN A 189 23.76 12.22 0.97
CA ASN A 189 24.82 13.09 0.44
C ASN A 189 25.64 13.78 1.54
N ARG A 190 25.48 13.36 2.80
CA ARG A 190 26.23 13.85 3.95
C ARG A 190 27.71 13.45 3.91
N PHE A 191 28.50 14.12 4.76
CA PHE A 191 29.90 13.78 5.00
C PHE A 191 30.01 12.38 5.62
N ASN A 192 30.81 11.53 5.00
CA ASN A 192 31.09 10.19 5.48
C ASN A 192 32.45 10.16 6.15
N LEU A 193 32.49 9.72 7.42
CA LEU A 193 33.71 9.70 8.22
C LEU A 193 34.76 8.71 7.70
N THR A 194 34.34 7.58 7.13
CA THR A 194 35.28 6.59 6.56
C THR A 194 35.92 7.14 5.28
N GLU A 195 35.13 7.83 4.46
CA GLU A 195 35.57 8.33 3.15
C GLU A 195 36.21 9.72 3.21
N GLN A 196 36.09 10.43 4.33
CA GLN A 196 36.59 11.80 4.55
C GLN A 196 36.11 12.82 3.50
N LYS A 197 34.89 12.61 2.97
CA LYS A 197 34.24 13.49 1.98
C LYS A 197 32.72 13.33 2.01
N ALA A 198 32.01 14.21 1.33
CA ALA A 198 30.55 14.12 1.14
C ALA A 198 30.16 13.03 0.11
N SER A 199 30.41 11.77 0.45
CA SER A 199 30.03 10.59 -0.37
C SER A 199 28.70 9.96 0.02
N GLY A 200 28.02 10.48 1.05
CA GLY A 200 26.82 9.88 1.61
C GLY A 200 27.12 8.74 2.57
N ILE A 201 26.17 8.45 3.45
CA ILE A 201 26.19 7.37 4.41
C ILE A 201 25.13 6.36 3.98
N ASN A 202 25.47 5.07 3.92
CA ASN A 202 24.58 4.03 3.43
C ASN A 202 23.70 3.36 4.51
N ASP A 203 23.70 3.89 5.73
CA ASP A 203 22.73 3.54 6.76
C ASP A 203 21.35 4.11 6.37
N PHE A 204 20.28 3.34 6.57
CA PHE A 204 18.91 3.83 6.31
C PHE A 204 18.44 4.77 7.44
N ILE A 205 18.81 4.44 8.68
CA ILE A 205 18.77 5.29 9.87
C ILE A 205 20.12 5.17 10.58
N GLN A 206 20.67 6.28 11.06
CA GLN A 206 21.85 6.28 11.92
C GLN A 206 21.54 6.97 13.25
N GLY A 207 21.41 6.19 14.33
CA GLY A 207 20.89 6.70 15.60
C GLY A 207 19.44 7.17 15.44
N ASP A 208 19.17 8.44 15.75
CA ASP A 208 17.85 9.06 15.54
C ASP A 208 17.77 9.88 14.24
N ILE A 209 18.73 9.69 13.32
CA ILE A 209 18.86 10.50 12.12
C ILE A 209 18.54 9.65 10.88
N ASN A 210 17.44 10.01 10.23
CA ASN A 210 17.04 9.45 8.94
C ASN A 210 18.09 9.70 7.85
N SER A 211 18.24 8.76 6.91
CA SER A 211 18.86 9.00 5.60
C SER A 211 18.02 9.95 4.74
N ARG A 212 18.57 10.50 3.65
CA ARG A 212 17.80 11.39 2.74
C ARG A 212 16.68 10.64 2.03
N ILE A 213 16.93 9.39 1.70
CA ILE A 213 15.92 8.53 1.10
C ILE A 213 14.77 8.22 2.07
N LYS A 214 15.07 8.01 3.37
CA LYS A 214 14.02 7.86 4.39
C LYS A 214 13.22 9.15 4.60
N ASP A 215 13.89 10.30 4.70
CA ASP A 215 13.22 11.61 4.74
C ASP A 215 12.28 11.80 3.53
N THR A 216 12.71 11.33 2.35
CA THR A 216 11.91 11.40 1.11
C THR A 216 10.66 10.53 1.23
N LEU A 217 10.78 9.29 1.71
CA LEU A 217 9.64 8.38 1.89
C LEU A 217 8.63 8.96 2.88
N GLU A 218 9.08 9.48 4.02
CA GLU A 218 8.19 10.13 5.00
C GLU A 218 7.48 11.35 4.40
N TRP A 219 8.21 12.19 3.66
CA TRP A 219 7.63 13.37 3.03
C TRP A 219 6.48 13.00 2.09
N TYR A 220 6.66 11.99 1.23
CA TYR A 220 5.62 11.55 0.30
C TYR A 220 4.44 10.86 1.00
N TYR A 221 4.68 10.15 2.10
CA TYR A 221 3.58 9.60 2.90
C TYR A 221 2.71 10.72 3.50
N TYR A 222 3.32 11.80 3.98
CA TYR A 222 2.59 12.92 4.61
C TYR A 222 2.11 13.98 3.61
N ASP A 223 2.53 13.95 2.35
CA ASP A 223 2.03 14.86 1.31
C ASP A 223 0.63 14.43 0.83
N ASP A 224 -0.39 15.19 1.20
CA ASP A 224 -1.78 14.94 0.81
C ASP A 224 -2.05 15.07 -0.70
N ASN A 225 -1.12 15.65 -1.47
CA ASN A 225 -1.17 15.63 -2.94
C ASN A 225 -0.69 14.31 -3.52
N TYR A 226 0.07 13.52 -2.74
CA TYR A 226 0.57 12.22 -3.16
C TYR A 226 -0.27 11.07 -2.64
N LEU A 227 -0.68 11.12 -1.37
CA LEU A 227 -1.62 10.18 -0.75
C LEU A 227 -2.62 10.98 0.09
N THR A 228 -3.91 10.86 -0.18
CA THR A 228 -4.98 11.48 0.61
C THR A 228 -5.16 10.79 1.96
N HIS A 229 -5.94 11.39 2.87
CA HIS A 229 -6.28 10.76 4.14
C HIS A 229 -7.08 9.45 3.94
N GLU A 230 -7.97 9.44 2.95
CA GLU A 230 -8.77 8.27 2.58
C GLU A 230 -7.89 7.15 2.05
N GLU A 231 -6.88 7.46 1.22
CA GLU A 231 -5.92 6.47 0.72
C GLU A 231 -5.02 5.95 1.84
N LYS A 232 -4.51 6.83 2.72
CA LYS A 232 -3.72 6.40 3.88
C LYS A 232 -4.47 5.43 4.78
N ALA A 233 -5.80 5.55 4.87
CA ALA A 233 -6.62 4.63 5.62
C ALA A 233 -6.56 3.19 5.08
N TYR A 234 -6.21 2.96 3.82
CA TYR A 234 -6.00 1.60 3.30
C TYR A 234 -4.63 1.01 3.62
N LEU A 235 -3.68 1.84 4.02
CA LEU A 235 -2.31 1.44 4.25
C LEU A 235 -2.10 1.04 5.70
N VAL A 236 -1.34 -0.03 5.92
CA VAL A 236 -0.94 -0.49 7.26
C VAL A 236 0.57 -0.38 7.44
N PRO A 237 1.04 -0.13 8.68
CA PRO A 237 2.48 -0.12 8.94
C PRO A 237 3.09 -1.51 8.78
N GLN A 238 4.36 -1.57 8.40
CA GLN A 238 5.15 -2.79 8.40
C GLN A 238 6.59 -2.53 8.83
N ASP A 239 7.17 -3.54 9.48
CA ASP A 239 8.60 -3.67 9.74
C ASP A 239 9.44 -3.72 8.44
N LEU A 240 10.39 -2.80 8.32
CA LEU A 240 11.35 -2.80 7.20
C LEU A 240 12.63 -3.53 7.59
N CYS A 241 12.95 -4.54 6.80
CA CYS A 241 14.26 -5.19 6.83
C CYS A 241 15.29 -4.34 6.06
N VAL A 242 16.28 -3.80 6.76
CA VAL A 242 17.26 -2.82 6.25
C VAL A 242 18.71 -3.27 6.36
N GLY A 243 18.92 -4.53 6.76
CA GLY A 243 20.21 -5.19 6.79
C GLY A 243 20.94 -5.07 5.45
N LYS A 244 22.26 -4.92 5.53
CA LYS A 244 23.12 -4.68 4.38
C LYS A 244 23.60 -6.00 3.78
N ARG A 245 23.78 -6.00 2.47
CA ARG A 245 24.19 -7.19 1.70
C ARG A 245 25.31 -6.87 0.71
N SER A 246 26.23 -7.80 0.53
CA SER A 246 27.24 -7.74 -0.53
C SER A 246 26.70 -8.33 -1.84
N LEU A 247 27.22 -7.89 -2.98
CA LEU A 247 26.81 -8.41 -4.29
C LEU A 247 27.11 -9.91 -4.50
N SER A 248 27.94 -10.50 -3.63
CA SER A 248 28.37 -11.91 -3.64
C SER A 248 27.73 -12.77 -2.54
N ASP A 249 26.92 -12.19 -1.65
CA ASP A 249 26.31 -12.96 -0.56
C ASP A 249 25.23 -13.91 -1.11
N TYR A 250 25.41 -15.19 -0.81
CA TYR A 250 24.55 -16.28 -1.29
C TYR A 250 23.20 -16.30 -0.56
N GLY A 251 22.14 -16.69 -1.29
CA GLY A 251 20.80 -16.95 -0.75
C GLY A 251 19.84 -15.79 -0.94
N SER A 252 18.54 -16.08 -0.97
CA SER A 252 17.48 -15.12 -1.27
C SER A 252 16.32 -15.18 -0.27
N ASP A 253 16.48 -15.86 0.85
CA ASP A 253 15.42 -16.05 1.87
C ASP A 253 15.09 -14.78 2.68
N GLY A 254 15.86 -13.71 2.51
CA GLY A 254 15.69 -12.44 3.22
C GLY A 254 16.33 -12.38 4.61
N SER A 255 17.02 -13.44 5.05
CA SER A 255 17.69 -13.47 6.36
C SER A 255 18.76 -12.37 6.52
N ILE A 256 19.46 -12.04 5.44
CA ILE A 256 20.48 -10.98 5.42
C ILE A 256 19.82 -9.61 5.54
N GLU A 257 18.81 -9.32 4.73
CA GLU A 257 18.08 -8.06 4.79
C GLU A 257 17.39 -7.86 6.13
N CYS A 258 16.85 -8.93 6.73
CA CYS A 258 16.18 -8.86 8.02
C CYS A 258 17.12 -9.01 9.22
N SER A 259 18.44 -8.92 9.03
CA SER A 259 19.40 -8.85 10.14
C SER A 259 19.25 -7.56 10.96
N GLU A 260 18.67 -6.52 10.36
CA GLU A 260 18.32 -5.26 11.00
C GLU A 260 16.90 -4.90 10.58
N ILE A 261 16.06 -4.57 11.57
CA ILE A 261 14.63 -4.32 11.39
C ILE A 261 14.29 -2.95 11.98
N ILE A 262 13.55 -2.16 11.20
CA ILE A 262 12.96 -0.91 11.66
C ILE A 262 11.45 -1.10 11.71
N PRO A 263 10.83 -1.04 12.90
CA PRO A 263 9.41 -1.34 13.05
C PRO A 263 8.52 -0.20 12.53
N ASP A 264 7.25 -0.53 12.29
CA ASP A 264 6.15 0.45 12.15
C ASP A 264 6.32 1.51 11.05
N GLN A 265 6.83 1.13 9.87
CA GLN A 265 7.01 2.06 8.75
C GLN A 265 5.87 1.96 7.73
N MET A 266 5.41 3.11 7.23
CA MET A 266 4.30 3.17 6.27
C MET A 266 4.73 2.94 4.82
N LEU A 267 5.88 3.50 4.44
CA LEU A 267 6.46 3.37 3.11
C LEU A 267 7.88 2.81 3.20
N GLY A 268 8.26 2.02 2.20
CA GLY A 268 9.60 1.46 2.08
C GLY A 268 10.08 1.41 0.63
N LEU A 269 11.12 0.61 0.39
CA LEU A 269 11.59 0.25 -0.95
C LEU A 269 11.74 -1.27 -1.03
N ILE A 270 11.89 -1.77 -2.24
CA ILE A 270 12.13 -3.19 -2.49
C ILE A 270 13.48 -3.65 -1.92
N GLN A 271 13.49 -4.85 -1.34
CA GLN A 271 14.69 -5.49 -0.85
C GLN A 271 15.43 -6.25 -1.96
N ALA A 272 16.75 -6.43 -1.83
CA ALA A 272 17.54 -7.15 -2.82
C ALA A 272 17.10 -8.62 -2.98
N ASN A 273 16.83 -9.31 -1.87
CA ASN A 273 16.29 -10.68 -1.88
C ASN A 273 14.93 -10.79 -2.58
N GLU A 274 14.05 -9.79 -2.47
CA GLU A 274 12.74 -9.80 -3.15
C GLU A 274 12.91 -9.81 -4.67
N PHE A 275 13.87 -9.04 -5.20
CA PHE A 275 14.23 -9.09 -6.61
C PHE A 275 14.76 -10.47 -7.01
N MET A 276 15.61 -11.08 -6.19
CA MET A 276 16.17 -12.41 -6.46
C MET A 276 15.08 -13.50 -6.44
N LEU A 277 14.20 -13.50 -5.43
CA LEU A 277 13.12 -14.48 -5.28
C LEU A 277 12.13 -14.46 -6.45
N ALA A 278 11.91 -13.30 -7.08
CA ALA A 278 11.02 -13.19 -8.21
C ALA A 278 11.51 -13.94 -9.46
N SER A 279 12.81 -14.27 -9.56
CA SER A 279 13.34 -15.09 -10.64
C SER A 279 12.95 -16.57 -10.46
N LEU A 280 12.67 -17.24 -11.59
CA LEU A 280 12.51 -18.69 -11.64
C LEU A 280 13.81 -19.42 -12.03
N ASP A 281 14.90 -18.70 -12.31
CA ASP A 281 16.17 -19.33 -12.68
C ASP A 281 16.87 -19.86 -11.43
N GLU A 282 17.12 -21.17 -11.41
CA GLU A 282 17.77 -21.87 -10.29
C GLU A 282 19.22 -21.40 -10.05
N HIS A 283 19.82 -20.66 -10.99
CA HIS A 283 21.17 -20.09 -10.87
C HIS A 283 21.19 -18.65 -10.32
N CYS A 284 20.05 -18.12 -9.87
CA CYS A 284 19.98 -16.86 -9.14
C CYS A 284 20.45 -17.02 -7.68
N TYR A 285 21.76 -17.18 -7.51
CA TYR A 285 22.39 -17.49 -6.22
C TYR A 285 22.66 -16.27 -5.32
N TYR A 286 23.08 -15.16 -5.92
CA TYR A 286 23.48 -13.93 -5.22
C TYR A 286 23.12 -12.71 -6.09
N PRO A 287 23.09 -11.48 -5.53
CA PRO A 287 22.53 -10.32 -6.22
C PRO A 287 23.11 -10.03 -7.62
N TYR A 288 24.41 -10.25 -7.81
CA TYR A 288 25.09 -9.99 -9.09
C TYR A 288 24.92 -11.12 -10.14
N SER A 289 24.26 -12.23 -9.79
CA SER A 289 23.99 -13.30 -10.75
C SER A 289 23.13 -12.77 -11.90
N ALA A 290 23.70 -12.73 -13.11
CA ALA A 290 22.94 -12.42 -14.32
C ALA A 290 21.66 -13.27 -14.46
N PRO A 291 21.64 -14.58 -14.09
CA PRO A 291 20.41 -15.37 -14.04
C PRO A 291 19.25 -14.78 -13.22
N CYS A 292 19.50 -13.92 -12.23
CA CYS A 292 18.43 -13.29 -11.46
C CYS A 292 17.51 -12.38 -12.29
N THR A 293 17.91 -12.01 -13.51
CA THR A 293 17.07 -11.24 -14.43
C THR A 293 16.20 -12.13 -15.32
N ASN A 294 16.55 -13.42 -15.45
CA ASN A 294 15.80 -14.38 -16.23
C ASN A 294 14.46 -14.67 -15.54
N TYR A 295 13.39 -14.69 -16.33
CA TYR A 295 12.04 -15.00 -15.88
C TYR A 295 11.64 -14.18 -14.65
N ASN A 296 11.90 -12.88 -14.69
CA ASN A 296 11.71 -12.01 -13.54
C ASN A 296 10.98 -10.73 -13.96
N TYR A 297 9.70 -10.62 -13.61
CA TYR A 297 8.90 -9.43 -13.90
C TYR A 297 9.47 -8.15 -13.28
N LEU A 298 10.22 -8.24 -12.16
CA LEU A 298 10.85 -7.06 -11.55
C LEU A 298 12.02 -6.52 -12.37
N SER A 299 12.60 -7.30 -13.28
CA SER A 299 13.61 -6.79 -14.21
C SER A 299 13.06 -5.65 -15.09
N SER A 300 11.77 -5.71 -15.43
CA SER A 300 11.07 -4.69 -16.23
C SER A 300 10.28 -3.70 -15.36
N VAL A 301 9.53 -4.19 -14.37
CA VAL A 301 8.68 -3.36 -13.50
C VAL A 301 9.52 -2.43 -12.64
N ALA A 302 10.59 -2.94 -12.01
CA ALA A 302 11.47 -2.08 -11.22
C ALA A 302 12.22 -1.10 -12.13
N ASN A 303 12.67 -1.56 -13.30
CA ASN A 303 13.44 -0.87 -14.35
C ASN A 303 14.71 -0.14 -13.86
N SER A 304 14.55 0.83 -12.97
CA SER A 304 15.59 1.50 -12.21
C SER A 304 15.01 2.02 -10.88
N THR A 305 15.42 1.47 -9.74
CA THR A 305 15.06 2.01 -8.40
C THR A 305 16.18 1.77 -7.39
N TRP A 306 16.28 2.62 -6.37
CA TRP A 306 16.95 2.23 -5.13
C TRP A 306 16.29 0.98 -4.54
N SER A 307 17.11 0.07 -4.02
CA SER A 307 16.68 -0.96 -3.08
C SER A 307 16.87 -0.44 -1.66
N ILE A 308 16.03 -0.85 -0.71
CA ILE A 308 16.27 -0.55 0.71
C ILE A 308 17.53 -1.25 1.25
N THR A 309 18.04 -2.25 0.55
CA THR A 309 19.25 -2.98 0.92
C THR A 309 20.48 -2.16 0.54
N ALA A 310 21.31 -1.77 1.51
CA ALA A 310 22.59 -1.11 1.25
C ALA A 310 23.73 -2.12 1.02
N ASP A 311 24.83 -1.66 0.42
CA ASP A 311 26.03 -2.49 0.18
C ASP A 311 26.83 -2.67 1.47
N SER A 312 27.02 -3.91 1.92
CA SER A 312 27.75 -4.21 3.16
C SER A 312 29.28 -4.03 3.05
N THR A 313 29.83 -3.94 1.83
CA THR A 313 31.29 -3.88 1.60
C THR A 313 31.90 -2.50 1.82
N ASN A 314 31.07 -1.48 2.02
CA ASN A 314 31.49 -0.09 2.19
C ASN A 314 30.41 0.71 2.95
N THR A 315 30.66 1.99 3.21
CA THR A 315 29.75 2.85 3.99
C THR A 315 29.04 3.92 3.15
N PHE A 316 29.24 3.94 1.83
CA PHE A 316 28.82 5.05 0.95
C PHE A 316 28.14 4.61 -0.34
N LYS A 317 27.83 3.31 -0.48
CA LYS A 317 27.06 2.76 -1.59
C LYS A 317 25.84 2.00 -1.08
N ALA A 318 24.77 2.11 -1.85
CA ALA A 318 23.56 1.31 -1.65
C ALA A 318 23.27 0.49 -2.91
N LEU A 319 22.43 -0.54 -2.77
CA LEU A 319 22.06 -1.37 -3.91
C LEU A 319 20.97 -0.70 -4.73
N ARG A 320 21.10 -0.82 -6.04
CA ARG A 320 20.16 -0.32 -7.04
C ARG A 320 19.75 -1.45 -7.95
N ILE A 321 18.47 -1.57 -8.22
CA ILE A 321 17.92 -2.46 -9.24
C ILE A 321 17.86 -1.68 -10.55
N THR A 322 18.53 -2.18 -11.60
CA THR A 322 18.57 -1.57 -12.94
C THR A 322 18.74 -2.64 -14.03
N GLY A 323 17.72 -3.45 -14.27
CA GLY A 323 17.84 -4.67 -15.11
C GLY A 323 18.73 -5.75 -14.48
N GLY A 324 18.86 -5.73 -13.15
CA GLY A 324 19.78 -6.51 -12.32
C GLY A 324 20.20 -5.72 -11.07
N ILE A 325 20.85 -6.33 -10.09
CA ILE A 325 21.27 -5.63 -8.86
C ILE A 325 22.71 -5.13 -9.01
N THR A 326 22.92 -3.85 -8.70
CA THR A 326 24.23 -3.17 -8.78
C THR A 326 24.48 -2.35 -7.52
N SER A 327 25.74 -2.06 -7.23
CA SER A 327 26.14 -1.17 -6.13
C SER A 327 26.42 0.25 -6.66
N THR A 328 25.79 1.26 -6.08
CA THR A 328 25.82 2.64 -6.57
C THR A 328 26.11 3.62 -5.42
N ASN A 329 26.93 4.65 -5.68
CA ASN A 329 27.23 5.70 -4.69
C ASN A 329 25.96 6.36 -4.15
N CYS A 330 25.88 6.54 -2.83
CA CYS A 330 24.73 7.11 -2.15
C CYS A 330 24.37 8.52 -2.64
N THR A 331 25.36 9.30 -3.10
CA THR A 331 25.17 10.65 -3.64
C THR A 331 24.51 10.69 -5.02
N ASN A 332 24.38 9.56 -5.71
CA ASN A 332 23.75 9.55 -7.02
C ASN A 332 22.24 9.75 -6.88
N SER A 333 21.67 10.62 -7.70
CA SER A 333 20.22 10.71 -7.84
C SER A 333 19.71 9.52 -8.65
N VAL A 334 18.88 8.67 -8.04
CA VAL A 334 18.27 7.49 -8.68
C VAL A 334 16.75 7.58 -8.49
N PRO A 335 15.93 7.07 -9.43
CA PRO A 335 14.50 6.95 -9.18
C PRO A 335 14.21 6.09 -7.95
N ILE A 336 13.08 6.32 -7.31
CA ILE A 336 12.54 5.43 -6.29
C ILE A 336 11.18 4.91 -6.71
N LYS A 337 10.91 3.69 -6.29
CA LYS A 337 9.61 3.04 -6.34
C LYS A 337 9.20 2.70 -4.93
N MET A 338 8.15 3.36 -4.46
CA MET A 338 7.68 3.19 -3.10
C MET A 338 7.02 1.84 -2.95
N ILE A 339 7.27 1.22 -1.81
CA ILE A 339 6.54 0.05 -1.33
C ILE A 339 5.55 0.51 -0.27
N ALA A 340 4.32 0.05 -0.39
CA ALA A 340 3.28 0.21 0.61
C ALA A 340 2.64 -1.14 0.94
N HIS A 341 1.93 -1.21 2.07
CA HIS A 341 1.18 -2.39 2.50
C HIS A 341 -0.29 -2.07 2.52
N LEU A 342 -1.03 -2.70 1.62
CA LEU A 342 -2.48 -2.63 1.59
C LEU A 342 -3.05 -3.55 2.66
N THR A 343 -4.03 -3.04 3.41
CA THR A 343 -4.78 -3.80 4.42
C THR A 343 -5.38 -5.09 3.86
N ASN A 344 -5.41 -6.14 4.69
CA ASN A 344 -6.09 -7.40 4.36
C ASN A 344 -7.61 -7.23 4.17
N LYS A 345 -8.17 -6.08 4.59
CA LYS A 345 -9.59 -5.76 4.46
C LYS A 345 -9.99 -5.20 3.12
N ALA A 346 -9.06 -4.90 2.21
CA ALA A 346 -9.42 -4.32 0.91
C ALA A 346 -10.43 -5.23 0.19
N ILE A 347 -11.60 -4.69 -0.17
CA ILE A 347 -12.68 -5.44 -0.84
C ILE A 347 -12.46 -5.35 -2.34
N TYR A 348 -12.39 -6.50 -3.01
CA TYR A 348 -12.29 -6.56 -4.47
C TYR A 348 -13.60 -6.13 -5.13
N VAL A 349 -13.50 -5.31 -6.17
CA VAL A 349 -14.64 -4.82 -6.97
C VAL A 349 -14.61 -5.41 -8.38
N SER A 350 -13.49 -5.25 -9.08
CA SER A 350 -13.36 -5.67 -10.48
C SER A 350 -11.90 -5.80 -10.91
N GLY A 351 -11.68 -6.22 -12.16
CA GLY A 351 -10.36 -6.25 -12.79
C GLY A 351 -9.70 -7.63 -12.73
N THR A 352 -8.90 -7.92 -13.74
CA THR A 352 -8.18 -9.19 -13.90
C THR A 352 -6.74 -9.13 -13.39
N GLY A 353 -6.31 -7.98 -12.88
CA GLY A 353 -4.97 -7.75 -12.37
C GLY A 353 -3.95 -7.37 -13.44
N THR A 354 -4.38 -7.18 -14.68
CA THR A 354 -3.46 -6.85 -15.79
C THR A 354 -3.15 -5.37 -15.81
N TRP A 355 -2.10 -4.94 -16.50
CA TRP A 355 -1.77 -3.51 -16.58
C TRP A 355 -2.94 -2.64 -17.09
N ASN A 356 -3.68 -3.13 -18.09
CA ASN A 356 -4.80 -2.40 -18.70
C ASN A 356 -6.14 -2.63 -17.98
N ASP A 357 -6.19 -3.62 -17.09
CA ASP A 357 -7.37 -4.00 -16.31
C ASP A 357 -6.91 -4.45 -14.91
N PRO A 358 -6.34 -3.52 -14.12
CA PRO A 358 -5.79 -3.83 -12.81
C PRO A 358 -6.90 -4.18 -11.83
N TYR A 359 -6.56 -4.87 -10.75
CA TYR A 359 -7.49 -5.08 -9.65
C TYR A 359 -7.96 -3.73 -9.10
N VAL A 360 -9.26 -3.57 -8.96
CA VAL A 360 -9.90 -2.41 -8.36
C VAL A 360 -10.44 -2.81 -7.01
N ILE A 361 -10.13 -2.02 -5.99
CA ILE A 361 -10.67 -2.17 -4.65
C ILE A 361 -11.70 -1.08 -4.38
N LYS A 362 -12.61 -1.38 -3.46
CA LYS A 362 -13.61 -0.43 -3.01
C LYS A 362 -12.98 0.73 -2.28
#